data_AF-A0A9W4S746-F1
#
_entry.id   AF-A0A9W4S746-F1
#
_cell.length_a   1.000
_cell.length_b   1.000
_cell.length_c   1.000
_cell.angle_alpha   90.00
_cell.angle_beta   90.00
_cell.angle_gamma   90.00
#
_symmetry.space_group_name_H-M   'P 1'
#
loop_
_entity.id
_entity.type
_entity.pdbx_description
1 polymer ?
#
loop_
_entity_poly.entity_id
_entity_poly.type
_entity_poly.pdbx_seq_one_letter_code
_entity_poly.pdbx_strand_id
1 'polypeptide(L)'
;MGLNGDEIAKHNSADSCWVIVHGKAYDVTDFLPEHPGGSKIILKYAGKDATEEFDPIHPPDTLDKYLEQSKHLGLVDMTSVVAEEKEEDPEEAERLERVEQKPLLSQCYNLMDFEAVARRIMKKTAWGYYSSAADDEITLRENHSAFHRIWFRPQILVDVEKVDFSTTMFGAKVDMPFYVTATALGKLGHPEGEVLLTRAARKHNVIQMIPTLASCAFDEMMDAAEGDQVQWLQLYVNKDREITKKIVEHAEKRGCKGLFITVDAPQLGRREKDMRSKFTDPGANVQ
;
A
#
# COMPACT_ATOMS: atom_id res chain seq x y z
N MET A 1 11.02 8.01 32.40
CA MET A 1 10.08 7.05 33.04
C MET A 1 8.98 6.86 32.02
N GLY A 2 8.86 5.66 31.44
CA GLY A 2 7.85 5.39 30.42
C GLY A 2 6.45 5.24 31.04
N LEU A 3 5.41 5.42 30.23
CA LEU A 3 4.05 5.05 30.58
C LEU A 3 3.98 3.53 30.80
N ASN A 4 3.16 3.11 31.75
CA ASN A 4 2.98 1.70 32.07
C ASN A 4 1.94 1.08 31.13
N GLY A 5 2.20 -0.12 30.60
CA GLY A 5 1.28 -0.88 29.73
C GLY A 5 -0.08 -1.12 30.36
N ASP A 6 -0.16 -1.38 31.67
CA ASP A 6 -1.41 -1.52 32.43
C ASP A 6 -2.24 -0.23 32.44
N GLU A 7 -1.58 0.93 32.38
CA GLU A 7 -2.29 2.20 32.24
C GLU A 7 -2.87 2.34 30.84
N ILE A 8 -2.07 2.05 29.81
CA ILE A 8 -2.54 2.10 28.42
C ILE A 8 -3.73 1.15 28.20
N ALA A 9 -3.67 -0.05 28.78
CA ALA A 9 -4.71 -1.08 28.65
C ALA A 9 -6.10 -0.65 29.17
N LYS A 10 -6.17 0.39 30.02
CA LYS A 10 -7.45 0.97 30.50
C LYS A 10 -8.17 1.78 29.42
N HIS A 11 -7.45 2.27 28.42
CA HIS A 11 -7.97 3.09 27.32
C HIS A 11 -8.30 2.20 26.11
N ASN A 12 -9.28 1.31 26.30
CA ASN A 12 -9.63 0.24 25.37
C ASN A 12 -11.06 0.35 24.77
N SER A 13 -11.65 1.55 24.74
CA SER A 13 -13.03 1.77 24.30
C SER A 13 -13.17 2.94 23.33
N ALA A 14 -14.33 3.08 22.69
CA ALA A 14 -14.59 4.19 21.76
C ALA A 14 -14.54 5.58 22.41
N ASP A 15 -14.84 5.66 23.71
CA ASP A 15 -14.82 6.92 24.46
C ASP A 15 -13.43 7.22 25.06
N SER A 16 -12.50 6.27 24.98
CA SER A 16 -11.15 6.36 25.54
C SER A 16 -10.27 5.31 24.88
N CYS A 17 -9.56 5.68 23.81
CA CYS A 17 -8.82 4.77 22.94
C CYS A 17 -7.37 5.22 22.80
N TRP A 18 -6.46 4.52 23.48
CA TRP A 18 -5.02 4.69 23.30
C TRP A 18 -4.43 3.48 22.59
N VAL A 19 -3.40 3.69 21.78
CA VAL A 19 -2.69 2.62 21.08
C VAL A 19 -1.19 2.80 21.24
N ILE A 20 -0.45 1.69 21.23
CA ILE A 20 1.02 1.70 21.21
C ILE A 20 1.47 1.43 19.78
N VAL A 21 2.34 2.29 19.26
CA VAL A 21 3.00 2.11 17.96
C VAL A 21 4.48 2.43 18.13
N HIS A 22 5.35 1.49 17.74
CA HIS A 22 6.81 1.58 17.90
C HIS A 22 7.25 1.95 19.33
N GLY A 23 6.59 1.40 20.35
CA GLY A 23 6.89 1.64 21.77
C GLY A 23 6.51 3.03 22.30
N LYS A 24 5.69 3.78 21.56
CA LYS A 24 5.12 5.06 22.01
C LYS A 24 3.59 4.95 22.09
N ALA A 25 3.00 5.58 23.09
CA ALA A 25 1.55 5.64 23.26
C ALA A 25 0.96 6.89 22.61
N TYR A 26 -0.19 6.71 21.99
CA TYR A 26 -0.93 7.75 21.27
C TYR A 26 -2.40 7.74 21.69
N ASP A 27 -2.95 8.91 21.98
CA ASP A 27 -4.40 9.09 22.16
C ASP A 27 -5.07 9.31 20.80
N VAL A 28 -5.79 8.29 20.33
CA VAL A 28 -6.46 8.31 19.03
C VAL A 28 -7.98 8.43 19.16
N THR A 29 -8.49 8.70 20.37
CA THR A 29 -9.93 8.75 20.68
C THR A 29 -10.69 9.67 19.73
N ASP A 30 -10.25 10.92 19.60
CA ASP A 30 -10.91 11.92 18.75
C ASP A 30 -10.68 11.66 17.24
N PHE A 31 -9.68 10.83 16.90
CA PHE A 31 -9.34 10.49 15.52
C PHE A 31 -10.11 9.28 14.99
N LEU A 32 -10.70 8.46 15.86
CA LEU A 32 -11.49 7.28 15.48
C LEU A 32 -12.48 7.52 14.32
N PRO A 33 -13.35 8.56 14.33
CA PRO A 33 -14.31 8.78 13.26
C PRO A 33 -13.68 9.29 11.95
N GLU A 34 -12.47 9.86 12.02
CA GLU A 34 -11.76 10.44 10.88
C GLU A 34 -10.85 9.41 10.18
N HIS A 35 -10.60 8.25 10.79
CA HIS A 35 -9.71 7.24 10.24
C HIS A 35 -10.24 6.67 8.91
N PRO A 36 -9.50 6.80 7.79
CA PRO A 36 -9.95 6.33 6.47
C PRO A 36 -10.22 4.82 6.39
N GLY A 37 -9.54 4.02 7.23
CA GLY A 37 -9.76 2.57 7.35
C GLY A 37 -10.98 2.18 8.21
N GLY A 38 -11.69 3.17 8.78
CA GLY A 38 -12.79 3.00 9.72
C GLY A 38 -12.32 2.88 11.17
N SER A 39 -13.18 3.24 12.13
CA SER A 39 -12.84 3.25 13.56
C SER A 39 -12.64 1.85 14.16
N LYS A 40 -13.36 0.83 13.64
CA LYS A 40 -13.39 -0.53 14.20
C LYS A 40 -12.02 -1.21 14.19
N ILE A 41 -11.19 -0.96 13.19
CA ILE A 41 -9.85 -1.57 13.11
C ILE A 41 -8.92 -1.03 14.19
N ILE A 42 -9.04 0.26 14.53
CA ILE A 42 -8.28 0.86 15.64
C ILE A 42 -8.78 0.29 16.97
N LEU A 43 -10.11 0.20 17.14
CA LEU A 43 -10.73 -0.31 18.37
C LEU A 43 -10.32 -1.76 18.71
N LYS A 44 -9.99 -2.58 17.71
CA LYS A 44 -9.45 -3.94 17.94
C LYS A 44 -8.15 -3.92 18.76
N TYR A 45 -7.35 -2.89 18.58
CA TYR A 45 -6.06 -2.68 19.24
C TYR A 45 -6.10 -1.59 20.32
N ALA A 46 -7.30 -1.13 20.72
CA ALA A 46 -7.43 -0.15 21.79
C ALA A 46 -6.87 -0.72 23.10
N GLY A 47 -5.96 0.03 23.73
CA GLY A 47 -5.20 -0.35 24.91
C GLY A 47 -4.02 -1.30 24.63
N LYS A 48 -3.66 -1.57 23.37
CA LYS A 48 -2.67 -2.59 22.98
C LYS A 48 -1.58 -2.03 22.06
N ASP A 49 -0.57 -2.86 21.81
CA ASP A 49 0.41 -2.62 20.75
C ASP A 49 -0.15 -3.01 19.38
N ALA A 50 -0.22 -2.02 18.50
CA ALA A 50 -0.75 -2.12 17.14
C ALA A 50 0.37 -2.09 16.08
N THR A 51 1.65 -2.07 16.47
CA THR A 51 2.79 -1.83 15.56
C THR A 51 2.77 -2.77 14.35
N GLU A 52 2.61 -4.08 14.58
CA GLU A 52 2.64 -5.07 13.50
C GLU A 52 1.54 -4.89 12.45
N GLU A 53 0.42 -4.30 12.85
CA GLU A 53 -0.78 -4.12 12.03
C GLU A 53 -0.84 -2.71 11.43
N PHE A 54 -0.15 -1.76 12.07
CA PHE A 54 0.03 -0.39 11.60
C PHE A 54 1.02 -0.32 10.44
N ASP A 55 2.19 -0.96 10.58
CA ASP A 55 3.33 -0.85 9.66
C ASP A 55 3.04 -1.22 8.20
N PRO A 56 2.25 -2.26 7.90
CA PRO A 56 1.97 -2.65 6.51
C PRO A 56 1.04 -1.67 5.79
N ILE A 57 0.37 -0.80 6.54
CA ILE A 57 -0.69 0.07 6.03
C ILE A 57 -0.22 1.53 5.95
N HIS A 58 0.53 1.98 6.95
CA HIS A 58 0.81 3.40 7.14
C HIS A 58 2.28 3.74 6.85
N PRO A 59 2.54 4.87 6.19
CA PRO A 59 3.86 5.49 6.19
C PRO A 59 4.39 5.70 7.61
N PRO A 60 5.70 5.56 7.85
CA PRO A 60 6.30 5.70 9.18
C PRO A 60 6.11 7.10 9.79
N ASP A 61 5.86 8.13 8.96
CA ASP A 61 5.64 9.52 9.38
C ASP A 61 4.16 9.90 9.55
N THR A 62 3.25 8.92 9.48
CA THR A 62 1.79 9.15 9.53
C THR A 62 1.35 9.82 10.83
N LEU A 63 1.78 9.32 11.98
CA LEU A 63 1.36 9.85 13.29
C LEU A 63 1.90 11.26 13.53
N ASP A 64 3.11 11.57 13.03
CA ASP A 64 3.69 12.91 13.15
C ASP A 64 3.00 13.93 12.25
N LYS A 65 2.46 13.49 11.11
CA LYS A 65 1.77 14.35 10.13
C LYS A 65 0.31 14.63 10.48
N TYR A 66 -0.41 13.62 10.94
CA TYR A 66 -1.87 13.67 11.01
C TYR A 66 -2.42 13.72 12.44
N LEU A 67 -1.62 13.37 13.45
CA LEU A 67 -2.03 13.41 14.84
C LEU A 67 -1.40 14.60 15.56
N GLU A 68 -2.20 15.39 16.28
CA GLU A 68 -1.71 16.55 17.02
C GLU A 68 -0.65 16.15 18.05
N GLN A 69 0.37 17.00 18.24
CA GLN A 69 1.46 16.74 19.18
C GLN A 69 0.97 16.50 20.62
N SER A 70 -0.16 17.11 21.01
CA SER A 70 -0.81 16.92 22.31
C SER A 70 -1.28 15.48 22.56
N LYS A 71 -1.49 14.71 21.50
CA LYS A 71 -1.94 13.31 21.53
C LYS A 71 -0.79 12.30 21.55
N HIS A 72 0.46 12.76 21.47
CA HIS A 72 1.65 11.93 21.61
C HIS A 72 2.01 11.82 23.11
N LEU A 73 1.53 10.75 23.75
CA LEU A 73 1.60 10.61 25.21
C LEU A 73 3.01 10.27 25.71
N GLY A 74 3.82 9.62 24.87
CA GLY A 74 5.24 9.39 25.12
C GLY A 74 5.65 7.91 25.06
N LEU A 75 6.87 7.62 25.53
CA LEU A 75 7.43 6.26 25.53
C LEU A 75 6.69 5.35 26.51
N VAL A 76 6.50 4.09 26.13
CA VAL A 76 5.90 3.04 26.97
C VAL A 76 6.99 2.09 27.46
N ASP A 77 6.87 1.62 28.70
CA ASP A 77 7.64 0.49 29.19
C ASP A 77 7.10 -0.81 28.59
N MET A 78 7.71 -1.25 27.48
CA MET A 78 7.27 -2.45 26.75
C MET A 78 7.36 -3.75 27.56
N THR A 79 8.11 -3.77 28.67
CA THR A 79 8.14 -4.95 29.57
C THR A 79 6.86 -5.11 30.38
N SER A 80 6.08 -4.03 30.52
CA SER A 80 4.78 -4.01 31.20
C SER A 80 3.59 -4.21 30.25
N VAL A 81 3.83 -4.30 28.94
CA VAL A 81 2.78 -4.55 27.95
C VAL A 81 2.50 -6.04 27.89
N VAL A 82 1.25 -6.43 28.13
CA VAL A 82 0.81 -7.81 27.96
C VAL A 82 0.88 -8.15 26.47
N ALA A 83 1.78 -9.06 26.10
CA ALA A 83 1.84 -9.58 24.75
C ALA A 83 0.57 -10.37 24.44
N GLU A 84 -0.06 -10.13 23.30
CA GLU A 84 -1.14 -11.01 22.84
C GLU A 84 -0.55 -12.39 22.54
N GLU A 85 -1.05 -13.42 23.21
CA GLU A 85 -0.80 -14.80 22.81
C GLU A 85 -1.44 -15.01 21.44
N LYS A 86 -0.62 -15.06 20.39
CA LYS A 86 -1.07 -15.42 19.06
C LYS A 86 -1.40 -16.91 19.07
N GLU A 87 -2.68 -17.25 18.96
CA GLU A 87 -3.09 -18.64 18.73
C GLU A 87 -2.36 -19.19 17.49
N GLU A 88 -1.87 -20.43 17.58
CA GLU A 88 -1.30 -21.11 16.42
C GLU A 88 -2.38 -21.28 15.35
N ASP A 89 -2.23 -20.58 14.23
CA ASP A 89 -3.09 -20.71 13.06
C ASP A 89 -2.47 -21.72 12.08
N PRO A 90 -3.05 -22.92 11.93
CA PRO A 90 -2.56 -23.92 10.97
C PRO A 90 -2.54 -23.39 9.52
N GLU A 91 -3.47 -22.50 9.15
CA GLU A 91 -3.50 -21.93 7.80
C GLU A 91 -2.29 -21.02 7.54
N GLU A 92 -1.86 -20.28 8.57
CA GLU A 92 -0.67 -19.43 8.52
C GLU A 92 0.62 -20.26 8.45
N ALA A 93 0.71 -21.35 9.22
CA ALA A 93 1.84 -22.27 9.16
C ALA A 93 2.00 -22.87 7.75
N GLU A 94 0.90 -23.35 7.15
CA GLU A 94 0.94 -23.85 5.76
C GLU A 94 1.30 -22.74 4.75
N ARG A 95 0.87 -21.50 4.99
CA ARG A 95 1.22 -20.37 4.12
C ARG A 95 2.72 -20.09 4.18
N LEU A 96 3.33 -20.14 5.36
CA LEU A 96 4.77 -19.96 5.53
C LEU A 96 5.56 -21.08 4.82
N GLU A 97 5.10 -22.32 4.89
CA GLU A 97 5.70 -23.41 4.10
C GLU A 97 5.64 -23.11 2.58
N ARG A 98 4.50 -22.62 2.08
CA ARG A 98 4.37 -22.19 0.67
C ARG A 98 5.28 -21.02 0.32
N VAL A 99 5.59 -20.12 1.26
CA VAL A 99 6.56 -19.02 1.07
C VAL A 99 7.97 -19.57 0.88
N GLU A 100 8.37 -20.57 1.66
CA GLU A 100 9.68 -21.22 1.54
C GLU A 100 9.81 -22.00 0.22
N GLN A 101 8.71 -22.56 -0.27
CA GLN A 101 8.64 -23.36 -1.51
C GLN A 101 8.32 -22.53 -2.77
N LYS A 102 8.56 -21.21 -2.76
CA LYS A 102 8.37 -20.39 -3.96
C LYS A 102 9.20 -20.94 -5.15
N PRO A 103 8.67 -20.91 -6.38
CA PRO A 103 9.46 -21.24 -7.56
C PRO A 103 10.63 -20.27 -7.69
N LEU A 104 11.70 -20.72 -8.36
CA LEU A 104 12.81 -19.84 -8.69
C LEU A 104 12.32 -18.72 -9.63
N LEU A 105 12.88 -17.52 -9.53
CA LEU A 105 12.48 -16.40 -10.39
C LEU A 105 12.65 -16.73 -11.88
N SER A 106 13.65 -17.55 -12.24
CA SER A 106 13.88 -18.04 -13.60
C SER A 106 12.82 -19.02 -14.13
N GLN A 107 11.92 -19.48 -13.27
CA GLN A 107 10.79 -20.35 -13.61
C GLN A 107 9.47 -19.58 -13.77
N CYS A 108 9.45 -18.27 -13.47
CA CYS A 108 8.34 -17.40 -13.80
C CYS A 108 8.53 -16.89 -15.24
N TYR A 109 7.75 -17.41 -16.17
CA TYR A 109 7.88 -17.11 -17.61
C TYR A 109 7.03 -15.92 -18.05
N ASN A 110 5.96 -15.61 -17.31
CA ASN A 110 5.06 -14.51 -17.63
C ASN A 110 4.47 -13.87 -16.37
N LEU A 111 3.72 -12.77 -16.55
CA LEU A 111 3.15 -12.00 -15.45
C LEU A 111 2.12 -12.79 -14.61
N MET A 112 1.38 -13.72 -15.22
CA MET A 112 0.37 -14.54 -14.54
C MET A 112 1.00 -15.56 -13.58
N ASP A 113 2.26 -15.96 -13.81
CA ASP A 113 2.97 -16.85 -12.88
C ASP A 113 3.21 -16.15 -11.54
N PHE A 114 3.55 -14.85 -11.56
CA PHE A 114 3.68 -14.04 -10.34
C PHE A 114 2.34 -13.91 -9.61
N GLU A 115 1.25 -13.70 -10.34
CA GLU A 115 -0.10 -13.64 -9.77
C GLU A 115 -0.48 -14.97 -9.10
N ALA A 116 -0.21 -16.09 -9.77
CA ALA A 116 -0.49 -17.43 -9.23
C ALA A 116 0.32 -17.74 -7.97
N VAL A 117 1.60 -17.35 -7.93
CA VAL A 117 2.45 -17.47 -6.75
C VAL A 117 1.93 -16.57 -5.62
N ALA A 118 1.66 -15.30 -5.90
CA ALA A 118 1.15 -14.33 -4.92
C ALA A 118 -0.13 -14.82 -4.25
N ARG A 119 -1.09 -15.33 -5.03
CA ARG A 119 -2.35 -15.90 -4.54
C ARG A 119 -2.17 -17.00 -3.48
N ARG A 120 -1.08 -17.77 -3.56
CA ARG A 120 -0.82 -18.90 -2.66
C ARG A 120 -0.08 -18.51 -1.38
N ILE A 121 0.68 -17.42 -1.42
CA ILE A 121 1.63 -17.06 -0.36
C ILE A 121 1.25 -15.79 0.39
N MET A 122 0.44 -14.91 -0.19
CA MET A 122 0.01 -13.69 0.47
C MET A 122 -1.02 -14.00 1.58
N LYS A 123 -1.04 -13.16 2.61
CA LYS A 123 -2.14 -13.17 3.59
C LYS A 123 -3.47 -12.96 2.86
N LYS A 124 -4.55 -13.62 3.31
CA LYS A 124 -5.88 -13.54 2.67
C LYS A 124 -6.38 -12.10 2.52
N THR A 125 -6.16 -11.26 3.53
CA THR A 125 -6.50 -9.83 3.52
C THR A 125 -5.70 -9.06 2.47
N ALA A 126 -4.38 -9.27 2.41
CA ALA A 126 -3.50 -8.64 1.42
C ALA A 126 -3.85 -9.05 -0.02
N TRP A 127 -4.06 -10.34 -0.26
CA TRP A 127 -4.51 -10.84 -1.56
C TRP A 127 -5.91 -10.31 -1.92
N GLY A 128 -6.82 -10.28 -0.95
CA GLY A 128 -8.15 -9.69 -1.11
C GLY A 128 -8.07 -8.22 -1.50
N TYR A 129 -7.15 -7.44 -0.92
CA TYR A 129 -6.94 -6.04 -1.27
C TYR A 129 -6.42 -5.89 -2.71
N TYR A 130 -5.34 -6.60 -3.11
CA TYR A 130 -4.74 -6.46 -4.44
C TYR A 130 -5.55 -7.05 -5.59
N SER A 131 -6.19 -8.20 -5.39
CA SER A 131 -6.85 -8.95 -6.46
C SER A 131 -8.34 -8.61 -6.66
N SER A 132 -8.87 -7.69 -5.85
CA SER A 132 -10.29 -7.33 -5.89
C SER A 132 -10.58 -6.15 -6.80
N ALA A 133 -11.78 -6.15 -7.36
CA ALA A 133 -12.37 -4.99 -8.03
C ALA A 133 -13.80 -4.74 -7.53
N ALA A 134 -14.45 -3.72 -8.09
CA ALA A 134 -15.80 -3.33 -7.70
C ALA A 134 -16.84 -4.40 -8.06
N ASP A 135 -17.75 -4.64 -7.12
CA ASP A 135 -18.94 -5.50 -7.24
C ASP A 135 -18.59 -6.88 -7.84
N ASP A 136 -19.22 -7.25 -8.96
CA ASP A 136 -19.00 -8.53 -9.62
C ASP A 136 -17.65 -8.63 -10.35
N GLU A 137 -16.82 -7.58 -10.34
CA GLU A 137 -15.50 -7.49 -11.00
C GLU A 137 -15.57 -7.67 -12.53
N ILE A 138 -16.71 -7.33 -13.16
CA ILE A 138 -16.92 -7.48 -14.60
C ILE A 138 -15.91 -6.63 -15.39
N THR A 139 -15.77 -5.35 -15.03
CA THR A 139 -14.85 -4.43 -15.71
C THR A 139 -13.39 -4.86 -15.57
N LEU A 140 -12.99 -5.44 -14.43
CA LEU A 140 -11.63 -5.96 -14.23
C LEU A 140 -11.27 -7.01 -15.30
N ARG A 141 -12.17 -8.00 -15.49
CA ARG A 141 -11.96 -9.07 -16.49
C ARG A 141 -12.11 -8.55 -17.91
N GLU A 142 -13.02 -7.62 -18.12
CA GLU A 142 -13.25 -6.98 -19.42
C GLU A 142 -12.04 -6.19 -19.91
N ASN A 143 -11.35 -5.47 -19.01
CA ASN A 143 -10.13 -4.72 -19.35
C ASN A 143 -9.07 -5.61 -20.03
N HIS A 144 -8.89 -6.84 -19.54
CA HIS A 144 -8.00 -7.82 -20.17
C HIS A 144 -8.64 -8.44 -21.43
N SER A 145 -9.90 -8.88 -21.33
CA SER A 145 -10.59 -9.57 -22.42
C SER A 145 -10.74 -8.72 -23.69
N ALA A 146 -10.81 -7.39 -23.54
CA ALA A 146 -10.90 -6.46 -24.66
C ALA A 146 -9.68 -6.52 -25.59
N PHE A 147 -8.48 -6.78 -25.09
CA PHE A 147 -7.29 -6.94 -25.92
C PHE A 147 -7.40 -8.13 -26.88
N HIS A 148 -8.13 -9.18 -26.51
CA HIS A 148 -8.33 -10.36 -27.37
C HIS A 148 -9.30 -10.10 -28.53
N ARG A 149 -9.92 -8.91 -28.59
CA ARG A 149 -10.74 -8.46 -29.72
C ARG A 149 -9.91 -7.71 -30.78
N ILE A 150 -8.60 -7.57 -30.57
CA ILE A 150 -7.67 -6.91 -31.48
C ILE A 150 -6.66 -7.95 -31.97
N TRP A 151 -6.51 -8.06 -33.29
CA TRP A 151 -5.54 -8.96 -33.92
C TRP A 151 -4.47 -8.17 -34.66
N PHE A 152 -3.25 -8.71 -34.66
CA PHE A 152 -2.16 -8.15 -35.46
C PHE A 152 -2.33 -8.52 -36.93
N ARG A 153 -1.93 -7.58 -37.80
CA ARG A 153 -1.64 -7.84 -39.22
C ARG A 153 -0.15 -7.60 -39.44
N PRO A 154 0.71 -8.58 -39.10
CA PRO A 154 2.15 -8.38 -39.13
C PRO A 154 2.62 -8.10 -40.56
N GLN A 155 3.56 -7.15 -40.70
CA GLN A 155 4.26 -6.94 -41.95
C GLN A 155 5.39 -7.97 -42.06
N ILE A 156 5.52 -8.56 -43.26
CA ILE A 156 6.54 -9.56 -43.57
C ILE A 156 7.61 -8.96 -44.48
N LEU A 157 8.76 -9.63 -44.60
CA LEU A 157 9.93 -9.14 -45.38
C LEU A 157 10.42 -7.75 -44.95
N VAL A 158 10.26 -7.41 -43.68
CA VAL A 158 10.85 -6.22 -43.04
C VAL A 158 12.07 -6.69 -42.24
N ASP A 159 13.17 -5.95 -42.36
CA ASP A 159 14.34 -6.19 -41.52
C ASP A 159 14.03 -5.80 -40.06
N VAL A 160 14.06 -6.79 -39.18
CA VAL A 160 13.79 -6.67 -37.74
C VAL A 160 14.98 -7.15 -36.91
N GLU A 161 16.20 -7.18 -37.47
CA GLU A 161 17.41 -7.52 -36.72
C GLU A 161 17.62 -6.60 -35.52
N LYS A 162 17.21 -5.32 -35.65
CA LYS A 162 17.28 -4.32 -34.57
C LYS A 162 15.91 -3.71 -34.33
N VAL A 163 15.43 -3.83 -33.10
CA VAL A 163 14.17 -3.24 -32.63
C VAL A 163 14.47 -2.34 -31.44
N ASP A 164 13.90 -1.13 -31.47
CA ASP A 164 13.98 -0.18 -30.37
C ASP A 164 12.58 0.00 -29.75
N PHE A 165 12.44 -0.35 -28.47
CA PHE A 165 11.20 -0.19 -27.71
C PHE A 165 11.11 1.17 -27.01
N SER A 166 12.20 1.93 -27.01
CA SER A 166 12.29 3.17 -26.27
C SER A 166 11.38 4.25 -26.85
N THR A 167 10.85 5.10 -25.99
CA THR A 167 9.94 6.18 -26.37
C THR A 167 10.08 7.36 -25.40
N THR A 168 9.21 8.36 -25.54
CA THR A 168 9.17 9.52 -24.65
C THR A 168 7.78 9.63 -24.02
N MET A 169 7.72 9.75 -22.69
CA MET A 169 6.49 9.98 -21.94
C MET A 169 6.61 11.30 -21.17
N PHE A 170 5.73 12.27 -21.44
CA PHE A 170 5.74 13.60 -20.79
C PHE A 170 7.13 14.29 -20.80
N GLY A 171 7.87 14.16 -21.92
CA GLY A 171 9.20 14.75 -22.08
C GLY A 171 10.36 13.92 -21.51
N ALA A 172 10.09 12.83 -20.79
CA ALA A 172 11.10 11.91 -20.27
C ALA A 172 11.35 10.75 -21.25
N LYS A 173 12.63 10.45 -21.54
CA LYS A 173 13.02 9.27 -22.32
C LYS A 173 12.88 8.03 -21.45
N VAL A 174 12.23 6.99 -21.96
CA VAL A 174 12.06 5.69 -21.30
C VAL A 174 12.49 4.58 -22.24
N ASP A 175 12.99 3.47 -21.69
CA ASP A 175 13.48 2.35 -22.49
C ASP A 175 12.37 1.41 -22.96
N MET A 176 11.19 1.48 -22.32
CA MET A 176 10.02 0.66 -22.64
C MET A 176 8.73 1.49 -22.63
N PRO A 177 7.72 1.13 -23.45
CA PRO A 177 6.48 1.90 -23.58
C PRO A 177 5.44 1.53 -22.50
N PHE A 178 5.89 1.33 -21.26
CA PHE A 178 5.02 1.13 -20.10
C PHE A 178 5.61 1.83 -18.87
N TYR A 179 4.82 1.95 -17.82
CA TYR A 179 5.22 2.53 -16.54
C TYR A 179 4.62 1.72 -15.39
N VAL A 180 5.18 1.87 -14.19
CA VAL A 180 4.61 1.30 -12.96
C VAL A 180 3.56 2.28 -12.45
N THR A 181 2.28 1.88 -12.48
CA THR A 181 1.17 2.73 -12.06
C THR A 181 1.07 2.87 -10.54
N ALA A 182 0.32 3.87 -10.08
CA ALA A 182 0.12 4.15 -8.68
C ALA A 182 -0.75 3.08 -8.00
N THR A 183 -0.14 2.31 -7.10
CA THR A 183 -0.81 1.31 -6.26
C THR A 183 -0.42 1.52 -4.81
N ALA A 184 -1.41 1.80 -3.96
CA ALA A 184 -1.22 1.98 -2.53
C ALA A 184 -0.95 0.65 -1.79
N LEU A 185 -0.51 0.76 -0.54
CA LEU A 185 -0.33 -0.34 0.40
C LEU A 185 0.65 -1.43 -0.05
N GLY A 186 1.73 -1.05 -0.76
CA GLY A 186 2.76 -1.99 -1.23
C GLY A 186 3.33 -2.91 -0.14
N LYS A 187 3.37 -2.43 1.12
CA LYS A 187 3.84 -3.19 2.29
C LYS A 187 3.00 -4.41 2.65
N LEU A 188 1.76 -4.50 2.15
CA LEU A 188 0.94 -5.72 2.26
C LEU A 188 1.55 -6.91 1.48
N GLY A 189 2.32 -6.63 0.43
CA GLY A 189 2.96 -7.65 -0.40
C GLY A 189 4.44 -7.87 -0.09
N HIS A 190 5.14 -6.83 0.36
CA HIS A 190 6.57 -6.90 0.67
C HIS A 190 6.96 -5.83 1.68
N PRO A 191 7.76 -6.11 2.74
CA PRO A 191 8.08 -5.12 3.78
C PRO A 191 8.67 -3.79 3.30
N GLU A 192 9.39 -3.80 2.18
CA GLU A 192 9.96 -2.58 1.56
C GLU A 192 8.97 -1.75 0.73
N GLY A 193 7.74 -2.24 0.53
CA GLY A 193 6.64 -1.53 -0.12
C GLY A 193 6.99 -0.89 -1.47
N GLU A 194 6.50 0.33 -1.66
CA GLU A 194 6.63 1.08 -2.91
C GLU A 194 8.09 1.50 -3.23
N VAL A 195 8.99 1.53 -2.25
CA VAL A 195 10.43 1.82 -2.46
C VAL A 195 11.09 0.76 -3.34
N LEU A 196 10.65 -0.50 -3.22
CA LEU A 196 11.13 -1.58 -4.09
C LEU A 196 10.76 -1.32 -5.56
N LEU A 197 9.57 -0.75 -5.80
CA LEU A 197 9.13 -0.37 -7.14
C LEU A 197 9.98 0.78 -7.70
N THR A 198 10.43 1.72 -6.87
CA THR A 198 11.37 2.77 -7.27
C THR A 198 12.67 2.18 -7.79
N ARG A 199 13.29 1.29 -7.02
CA ARG A 199 14.54 0.62 -7.42
C ARG A 199 14.36 -0.25 -8.66
N ALA A 200 13.24 -0.96 -8.77
CA ALA A 200 12.94 -1.78 -9.94
C ALA A 200 12.74 -0.94 -11.21
N ALA A 201 12.03 0.19 -11.11
CA ALA A 201 11.78 1.10 -12.22
C ALA A 201 13.08 1.69 -12.78
N ARG A 202 14.06 2.00 -11.90
CA ARG A 202 15.39 2.46 -12.31
C ARG A 202 16.12 1.47 -13.20
N LYS A 203 16.06 0.18 -12.85
CA LYS A 203 16.81 -0.89 -13.54
C LYS A 203 16.43 -1.02 -15.02
N HIS A 204 15.19 -0.68 -15.36
CA HIS A 204 14.65 -0.78 -16.72
C HIS A 204 14.31 0.58 -17.34
N ASN A 205 14.74 1.68 -16.70
CA ASN A 205 14.44 3.05 -17.11
C ASN A 205 12.95 3.25 -17.51
N VAL A 206 12.06 2.78 -16.63
CA VAL A 206 10.62 3.04 -16.71
C VAL A 206 10.22 3.99 -15.58
N ILE A 207 9.11 4.69 -15.78
CA ILE A 207 8.63 5.65 -14.79
C ILE A 207 7.82 4.93 -13.72
N GLN A 208 7.99 5.33 -12.47
CA GLN A 208 7.06 4.98 -11.39
C GLN A 208 6.14 6.16 -11.12
N MET A 209 4.84 5.89 -11.05
CA MET A 209 3.85 6.82 -10.52
C MET A 209 3.60 6.50 -9.04
N ILE A 210 3.94 7.44 -8.16
CA ILE A 210 3.82 7.29 -6.71
C ILE A 210 2.38 7.62 -6.28
N PRO A 211 1.67 6.74 -5.55
CA PRO A 211 0.33 7.03 -5.05
C PRO A 211 0.37 8.04 -3.89
N THR A 212 -0.68 8.88 -3.78
CA THR A 212 -0.86 9.74 -2.60
C THR A 212 -0.97 8.93 -1.30
N LEU A 213 -1.54 7.72 -1.40
CA LEU A 213 -1.83 6.83 -0.27
C LEU A 213 -0.85 5.65 -0.18
N ALA A 214 0.43 5.89 -0.48
CA ALA A 214 1.49 4.88 -0.35
C ALA A 214 1.60 4.37 1.10
N SER A 215 2.13 3.15 1.28
CA SER A 215 2.55 2.63 2.60
C SER A 215 3.98 3.03 3.00
N CYS A 216 4.75 3.57 2.06
CA CYS A 216 6.04 4.21 2.29
C CYS A 216 5.89 5.74 2.38
N ALA A 217 6.83 6.40 3.06
CA ALA A 217 6.83 7.86 3.06
C ALA A 217 7.17 8.40 1.67
N PHE A 218 6.56 9.53 1.28
CA PHE A 218 6.85 10.16 -0.02
C PHE A 218 8.33 10.42 -0.21
N ASP A 219 8.98 10.99 0.82
CA ASP A 219 10.39 11.34 0.78
C ASP A 219 11.29 10.11 0.70
N GLU A 220 10.92 9.01 1.37
CA GLU A 220 11.62 7.72 1.29
C GLU A 220 11.64 7.16 -0.14
N MET A 221 10.52 7.24 -0.87
CA MET A 221 10.45 6.83 -2.28
C MET A 221 11.22 7.76 -3.22
N MET A 222 11.21 9.07 -2.94
CA MET A 222 11.98 10.03 -3.73
C MET A 222 13.49 9.92 -3.48
N ASP A 223 13.91 9.57 -2.25
CA ASP A 223 15.31 9.38 -1.86
C ASP A 223 15.89 8.07 -2.40
N ALA A 224 15.05 7.07 -2.66
CA ALA A 224 15.46 5.80 -3.25
C ALA A 224 15.65 5.87 -4.78
N ALA A 225 15.29 6.99 -5.42
CA ALA A 225 15.53 7.19 -6.83
C ALA A 225 17.02 7.43 -7.11
N GLU A 226 17.52 6.90 -8.23
CA GLU A 226 18.94 7.01 -8.58
C GLU A 226 19.15 7.73 -9.92
N GLY A 227 20.11 8.65 -9.95
CA GLY A 227 20.51 9.34 -11.17
C GLY A 227 19.43 10.27 -11.72
N ASP A 228 19.11 10.11 -13.01
CA ASP A 228 18.11 10.89 -13.74
C ASP A 228 16.73 10.22 -13.80
N GLN A 229 16.48 9.24 -12.92
CA GLN A 229 15.21 8.55 -12.84
C GLN A 229 14.04 9.52 -12.70
N VAL A 230 13.05 9.34 -13.55
CA VAL A 230 11.82 10.14 -13.52
C VAL A 230 10.74 9.43 -12.71
N GLN A 231 10.11 10.18 -11.81
CA GLN A 231 8.95 9.77 -11.04
C GLN A 231 7.77 10.73 -11.29
N TRP A 232 6.57 10.19 -11.29
CA TRP A 232 5.31 10.94 -11.32
C TRP A 232 4.61 10.84 -9.96
N LEU A 233 3.76 11.81 -9.66
CA LEU A 233 2.85 11.76 -8.51
C LEU A 233 1.42 11.52 -9.00
N GLN A 234 0.77 10.50 -8.46
CA GLN A 234 -0.68 10.38 -8.48
C GLN A 234 -1.25 11.16 -7.30
N LEU A 235 -2.23 12.03 -7.55
CA LEU A 235 -2.84 12.92 -6.57
C LEU A 235 -4.33 12.61 -6.35
N TYR A 236 -4.68 12.32 -5.09
CA TYR A 236 -6.04 12.52 -4.60
C TYR A 236 -6.17 13.92 -4.00
N VAL A 237 -7.12 14.68 -4.55
CA VAL A 237 -7.40 16.03 -4.08
C VAL A 237 -8.12 15.97 -2.74
N ASN A 238 -7.49 16.52 -1.70
CA ASN A 238 -8.11 16.61 -0.38
C ASN A 238 -9.22 17.67 -0.38
N LYS A 239 -10.24 17.49 0.47
CA LYS A 239 -11.29 18.49 0.72
C LYS A 239 -10.68 19.83 1.15
N ASP A 240 -9.66 19.78 1.99
CA ASP A 240 -8.80 20.92 2.29
C ASP A 240 -7.77 21.12 1.17
N ARG A 241 -7.90 22.23 0.45
CA ARG A 241 -7.04 22.56 -0.69
C ARG A 241 -5.65 23.02 -0.27
N GLU A 242 -5.46 23.50 0.96
CA GLU A 242 -4.14 23.86 1.46
C GLU A 242 -3.28 22.61 1.67
N ILE A 243 -3.86 21.48 2.09
CA ILE A 243 -3.16 20.18 2.14
C ILE A 243 -2.73 19.77 0.73
N THR A 244 -3.65 19.83 -0.23
CA THR A 244 -3.37 19.48 -1.63
C THR A 244 -2.25 20.35 -2.21
N LYS A 245 -2.30 21.65 -1.97
CA LYS A 245 -1.28 22.61 -2.40
C LYS A 245 0.11 22.26 -1.86
N LYS A 246 0.21 21.99 -0.55
CA LYS A 246 1.48 21.58 0.08
C LYS A 246 2.05 20.30 -0.53
N ILE A 247 1.20 19.31 -0.82
CA ILE A 247 1.62 18.06 -1.48
C ILE A 247 2.21 18.35 -2.86
N VAL A 248 1.52 19.17 -3.67
CA VAL A 248 1.98 19.52 -5.02
C VAL A 248 3.30 20.31 -4.99
N GLU A 249 3.38 21.35 -4.16
CA GLU A 249 4.60 22.16 -4.01
C GLU A 249 5.78 21.32 -3.53
N HIS A 250 5.54 20.38 -2.59
CA HIS A 250 6.57 19.47 -2.11
C HIS A 250 7.03 18.49 -3.20
N ALA A 251 6.10 17.89 -3.94
CA ALA A 251 6.43 16.96 -5.01
C ALA A 251 7.19 17.64 -6.16
N GLU A 252 6.79 18.87 -6.53
CA GLU A 252 7.51 19.69 -7.50
C GLU A 252 8.92 20.02 -7.01
N LYS A 253 9.07 20.44 -5.75
CA LYS A 253 10.39 20.73 -5.14
C LYS A 253 11.29 19.49 -5.09
N ARG A 254 10.71 18.31 -4.84
CA ARG A 254 11.42 17.03 -4.83
C ARG A 254 11.74 16.50 -6.23
N GLY A 255 11.19 17.13 -7.29
CA GLY A 255 11.57 16.87 -8.67
C GLY A 255 10.65 15.93 -9.45
N CYS A 256 9.46 15.61 -8.94
CA CYS A 256 8.45 14.88 -9.71
C CYS A 256 8.15 15.58 -11.05
N LYS A 257 8.04 14.82 -12.13
CA LYS A 257 7.90 15.37 -13.51
C LYS A 257 6.50 15.25 -14.09
N GLY A 258 5.55 14.73 -13.32
CA GLY A 258 4.17 14.56 -13.76
C GLY A 258 3.23 14.51 -12.57
N LEU A 259 2.04 15.09 -12.75
CA LEU A 259 0.96 15.09 -11.77
C LEU A 259 -0.29 14.47 -12.39
N PHE A 260 -0.73 13.34 -11.83
CA PHE A 260 -1.85 12.56 -12.31
C PHE A 260 -2.99 12.65 -11.30
N ILE A 261 -3.97 13.50 -11.59
CA ILE A 261 -5.12 13.69 -10.69
C ILE A 261 -6.13 12.58 -10.92
N THR A 262 -6.31 11.72 -9.92
CA THR A 262 -7.28 10.63 -9.98
C THR A 262 -8.68 11.16 -9.68
N VAL A 263 -9.60 11.00 -10.64
CA VAL A 263 -10.97 11.56 -10.59
C VAL A 263 -12.07 10.49 -10.66
N ASP A 264 -11.70 9.23 -10.83
CA ASP A 264 -12.62 8.09 -10.99
C ASP A 264 -13.01 7.43 -9.66
N ALA A 265 -12.43 7.86 -8.53
CA ALA A 265 -12.76 7.37 -7.19
C ALA A 265 -13.26 8.49 -6.23
N PRO A 266 -14.28 9.30 -6.59
CA PRO A 266 -14.87 10.26 -5.64
C PRO A 266 -15.61 9.54 -4.49
N GLN A 267 -16.02 8.29 -4.73
CA GLN A 267 -16.50 7.34 -3.73
C GLN A 267 -15.67 6.06 -3.86
N LEU A 268 -15.41 5.40 -2.75
CA LEU A 268 -14.71 4.11 -2.75
C LEU A 268 -15.55 3.04 -3.45
N GLY A 269 -14.95 2.35 -4.41
CA GLY A 269 -15.55 1.19 -5.06
C GLY A 269 -15.77 0.04 -4.07
N ARG A 270 -16.88 -0.68 -4.23
CA ARG A 270 -17.27 -1.78 -3.33
C ARG A 270 -16.52 -3.06 -3.68
N ARG A 271 -15.38 -3.29 -3.02
CA ARG A 271 -14.53 -4.48 -3.25
C ARG A 271 -14.93 -5.64 -2.33
N GLU A 272 -15.84 -6.49 -2.80
CA GLU A 272 -16.48 -7.48 -1.93
C GLU A 272 -15.54 -8.56 -1.38
N LYS A 273 -14.49 -8.94 -2.11
CA LYS A 273 -13.48 -9.89 -1.60
C LYS A 273 -12.71 -9.30 -0.41
N ASP A 274 -12.32 -8.03 -0.48
CA ASP A 274 -11.66 -7.33 0.63
C ASP A 274 -12.59 -7.24 1.84
N MET A 275 -13.85 -6.85 1.62
CA MET A 275 -14.86 -6.83 2.68
C MET A 275 -15.01 -8.20 3.35
N ARG A 276 -15.19 -9.28 2.58
CA ARG A 276 -15.29 -10.66 3.11
C ARG A 276 -14.04 -11.09 3.89
N SER A 277 -12.85 -10.68 3.43
CA SER A 277 -11.59 -11.00 4.12
C SER A 277 -11.46 -10.30 5.48
N LYS A 278 -12.15 -9.15 5.65
CA LYS A 278 -12.26 -8.46 6.93
C LYS A 278 -13.29 -9.15 7.85
N PHE A 279 -14.41 -9.62 7.32
CA PHE A 279 -15.44 -10.33 8.12
C PHE A 279 -14.98 -11.66 8.74
N THR A 280 -13.95 -12.31 8.21
CA THR A 280 -13.34 -13.49 8.84
C THR A 280 -12.50 -13.18 10.07
N ASP A 281 -12.24 -11.89 10.33
CA ASP A 281 -11.63 -11.39 11.57
C ASP A 281 -12.77 -10.96 12.52
N PRO A 282 -12.95 -11.59 13.71
CA PRO A 282 -14.15 -11.46 14.56
C PRO A 282 -14.56 -10.03 15.00
N GLY A 283 -13.77 -8.99 14.69
CA GLY A 283 -14.05 -7.59 15.01
C GLY A 283 -14.62 -6.73 13.86
N ALA A 284 -14.62 -7.21 12.62
CA ALA A 284 -14.96 -6.39 11.45
C ALA A 284 -16.35 -6.73 10.89
N ASN A 285 -17.40 -6.42 11.65
CA ASN A 285 -18.74 -6.31 11.08
C ASN A 285 -18.84 -4.99 10.29
N VAL A 286 -18.68 -5.05 8.96
CA VAL A 286 -18.72 -3.89 8.06
C VAL A 286 -20.17 -3.44 7.81
N GLN A 287 -20.55 -2.32 8.42
CA GLN A 287 -21.40 -1.28 7.85
C GLN A 287 -20.63 0.03 8.04
#